data_AF-A0A7W8XUR1-F1
#
_entry.id   AF-A0A7W8XUR1-F1
#
_cell.length_a   1.000
_cell.length_b   1.000
_cell.length_c   1.000
_cell.angle_alpha   90.00
_cell.angle_beta   90.00
_cell.angle_gamma   90.00
#
_symmetry.space_group_name_H-M   'P 1'
#
loop_
_entity.id
_entity.type
_entity.pdbx_description
1 polymer ?
#
loop_
_entity_poly.entity_id
_entity_poly.type
_entity_poly.pdbx_seq_one_letter_code
_entity_poly.pdbx_strand_id
1 'polypeptide(L)'
;MLTTNRDCRRGGERFAIPTMGEIEGKLIVSEVVASCCLRELLGDDNDQPLASIRRRVKRALQDRCKKKKLNYEDIEAAVEYAFQFLDAAVEAVGAYPGSKSGCETSRRLLLMAASRS
;
A
#
# COMPACT_ATOMS: atom_id res chain seq x y z
N MET A 1 -31.91 16.60 -8.15
CA MET A 1 -30.76 15.82 -8.66
C MET A 1 -29.91 16.79 -9.48
N LEU A 2 -28.69 17.12 -9.01
CA LEU A 2 -27.82 18.10 -9.68
C LEU A 2 -27.00 17.38 -10.76
N THR A 3 -27.59 17.21 -11.94
CA THR A 3 -26.84 16.82 -13.14
C THR A 3 -25.95 17.99 -13.55
N THR A 4 -24.67 17.92 -13.21
CA THR A 4 -23.72 18.94 -13.66
C THR A 4 -23.36 18.67 -15.12
N ASN A 5 -23.23 19.73 -15.92
CA ASN A 5 -22.97 19.73 -17.37
C ASN A 5 -21.74 18.90 -17.84
N ARG A 6 -20.98 18.32 -16.91
CA ARG A 6 -19.76 17.55 -17.14
C ARG A 6 -20.03 16.08 -17.46
N ASP A 7 -21.14 15.52 -16.99
CA ASP A 7 -21.52 14.11 -17.20
C ASP A 7 -21.93 13.81 -18.65
N CYS A 8 -22.18 14.86 -19.46
CA CYS A 8 -22.65 14.73 -20.84
C CYS A 8 -21.52 14.80 -21.90
N ARG A 9 -20.24 14.94 -21.50
CA ARG A 9 -19.13 14.95 -22.47
C ARG A 9 -18.73 13.54 -22.87
N ARG A 10 -18.75 13.24 -24.18
CA ARG A 10 -18.15 11.99 -24.73
C ARG A 10 -16.68 11.91 -24.30
N GLY A 11 -16.33 10.84 -23.59
CA GLY A 11 -15.04 10.65 -22.92
C GLY A 11 -15.07 10.81 -21.38
N GLY A 12 -16.24 11.11 -20.80
CA GLY A 12 -16.45 11.24 -19.35
C GLY A 12 -16.13 9.97 -18.54
N GLU A 13 -16.11 8.79 -19.15
CA GLU A 13 -15.68 7.54 -18.49
C GLU A 13 -14.26 7.62 -17.93
N ARG A 14 -13.37 8.41 -18.57
CA ARG A 14 -11.97 8.60 -18.11
C ARG A 14 -11.81 9.71 -17.07
N PHE A 15 -12.86 10.51 -16.84
CA PHE A 15 -12.85 11.66 -15.94
C PHE A 15 -14.05 11.66 -14.99
N ALA A 16 -14.67 10.50 -14.79
CA ALA A 16 -15.74 10.36 -13.82
C ALA A 16 -15.19 10.78 -12.45
N ILE A 17 -15.86 11.75 -11.83
CA ILE A 17 -15.54 12.12 -10.45
C ILE A 17 -15.87 10.90 -9.60
N PRO A 18 -14.90 10.34 -8.86
CA PRO A 18 -15.16 9.18 -8.04
C PRO A 18 -16.25 9.53 -7.04
N THR A 19 -17.18 8.60 -6.86
CA THR A 19 -18.22 8.69 -5.85
C THR A 19 -17.59 8.76 -4.46
N MET A 20 -18.32 9.32 -3.49
CA MET A 20 -17.85 9.37 -2.10
C MET A 20 -17.52 7.96 -1.57
N GLY A 21 -18.32 6.96 -1.94
CA GLY A 21 -18.09 5.56 -1.55
C GLY A 21 -16.78 4.98 -2.11
N GLU A 22 -16.42 5.30 -3.36
CA GLU A 22 -15.15 4.86 -3.95
C GLU A 22 -13.95 5.52 -3.26
N ILE A 23 -14.05 6.81 -2.92
CA ILE A 23 -13.01 7.52 -2.17
C ILE A 23 -12.83 6.89 -0.79
N GLU A 24 -13.93 6.69 -0.05
CA GLU A 24 -13.91 6.05 1.27
C GLU A 24 -13.33 4.65 1.22
N GLY A 25 -13.71 3.84 0.21
CA GLY A 25 -13.19 2.50 0.01
C GLY A 25 -11.67 2.49 -0.18
N LYS A 26 -11.15 3.38 -1.03
CA LYS A 26 -9.70 3.51 -1.27
C LYS A 26 -8.94 4.00 -0.04
N LEU A 27 -9.52 4.91 0.74
CA LEU A 27 -8.93 5.37 2.00
C LEU A 27 -8.84 4.24 3.03
N ILE A 28 -9.89 3.44 3.18
CA ILE A 28 -9.89 2.27 4.07
C ILE A 28 -8.80 1.28 3.67
N VAL A 29 -8.67 0.98 2.37
CA VAL A 29 -7.61 0.08 1.88
C VAL A 29 -6.23 0.65 2.19
N SER A 30 -6.00 1.93 1.88
CA SER A 30 -4.74 2.62 2.15
C SER A 30 -4.35 2.57 3.63
N GLU A 31 -5.31 2.85 4.53
CA GLU A 31 -5.11 2.78 5.99
C GLU A 31 -4.72 1.37 6.45
N VAL A 32 -5.42 0.35 5.95
CA VAL A 32 -5.12 -1.05 6.30
C VAL A 32 -3.74 -1.46 5.81
N VAL A 33 -3.39 -1.13 4.57
CA VAL A 33 -2.06 -1.44 4.02
C VAL A 33 -0.97 -0.71 4.82
N ALA A 34 -1.12 0.59 5.04
CA ALA A 34 -0.13 1.39 5.79
C ALA A 34 0.07 0.87 7.22
N SER A 35 -1.02 0.59 7.95
CA SER A 35 -0.93 0.06 9.33
C SER A 35 -0.31 -1.33 9.38
N CYS A 36 -0.55 -2.20 8.39
CA CYS A 36 0.11 -3.50 8.29
C CYS A 36 1.61 -3.35 8.01
N CYS A 37 2.01 -2.47 7.08
CA CYS A 37 3.41 -2.19 6.80
C CYS A 37 4.15 -1.62 8.02
N LEU A 38 3.54 -0.64 8.72
CA LEU A 38 4.12 -0.05 9.93
C LEU A 38 4.28 -1.08 11.05
N ARG A 39 3.28 -1.96 11.22
CA ARG A 39 3.38 -3.03 12.22
C ARG A 39 4.54 -3.97 11.95
N GLU A 40 4.81 -4.25 10.68
CA GLU A 40 5.90 -5.13 10.26
C GLU A 40 7.26 -4.42 10.35
N LEU A 41 7.31 -3.11 10.11
CA LEU A 41 8.50 -2.28 10.34
C LEU A 41 8.87 -2.17 11.83
N LEU A 42 7.86 -2.09 12.71
CA LEU A 42 8.03 -1.93 14.16
C LEU A 42 8.14 -3.27 14.91
N GLY A 43 7.92 -4.40 14.23
CA GLY A 43 8.08 -5.72 14.82
C GLY A 43 9.51 -6.22 14.65
N ASP A 44 10.00 -6.99 15.61
CA ASP A 44 11.28 -7.69 15.47
C ASP A 44 11.11 -8.94 14.60
N ASP A 45 11.98 -9.09 13.62
CA ASP A 45 12.21 -10.26 12.77
C ASP A 45 11.02 -10.83 11.98
N ASN A 46 10.96 -10.45 10.70
CA ASN A 46 10.33 -11.28 9.67
C ASN A 46 11.28 -11.48 8.50
N ASP A 47 11.73 -12.72 8.31
CA ASP A 47 12.54 -13.15 7.14
C ASP A 47 11.77 -13.02 5.82
N GLN A 48 10.43 -12.89 5.87
CA GLN A 48 9.55 -12.72 4.71
C GLN A 48 8.49 -11.62 4.95
N PRO A 49 8.89 -10.34 5.03
CA PRO A 49 8.01 -9.26 5.47
C PRO A 49 6.82 -9.07 4.52
N LEU A 50 7.02 -9.17 3.20
CA LEU A 50 5.94 -8.96 2.22
C LEU A 50 4.83 -10.02 2.30
N ALA A 51 5.20 -11.30 2.47
CA ALA A 51 4.22 -12.38 2.61
C ALA A 51 3.41 -12.24 3.91
N SER A 52 4.07 -11.83 5.00
CA SER A 52 3.40 -11.52 6.28
C SER A 52 2.43 -10.34 6.11
N ILE A 53 2.87 -9.24 5.50
CA ILE A 53 2.04 -8.05 5.21
C ILE A 53 0.79 -8.46 4.40
N ARG A 54 0.94 -9.19 3.29
CA ARG A 54 -0.20 -9.62 2.45
C ARG A 54 -1.22 -10.45 3.23
N ARG A 55 -0.76 -11.39 4.07
CA ARG A 55 -1.65 -12.20 4.93
C ARG A 55 -2.39 -11.36 5.96
N ARG A 56 -1.76 -10.32 6.50
CA ARG A 56 -2.40 -9.41 7.47
C ARG A 56 -3.39 -8.47 6.80
N VAL A 57 -3.01 -7.88 5.66
CA VAL A 57 -3.88 -7.02 4.85
C VAL A 57 -5.15 -7.77 4.45
N LYS A 58 -5.02 -8.98 3.91
CA LYS A 58 -6.18 -9.81 3.54
C LYS A 58 -7.13 -10.03 4.71
N ARG A 59 -6.60 -10.46 5.87
CA ARG A 59 -7.42 -10.70 7.07
C ARG A 59 -8.10 -9.43 7.56
N ALA A 60 -7.35 -8.33 7.68
CA ALA A 60 -7.88 -7.05 8.16
C ALA A 60 -8.98 -6.49 7.24
N LEU A 61 -8.82 -6.59 5.92
CA LEU A 61 -9.84 -6.18 4.97
C LEU A 61 -11.06 -7.09 5.02
N GLN A 62 -10.89 -8.40 5.04
CA GLN A 62 -12.01 -9.34 5.19
C GLN A 62 -12.83 -9.02 6.45
N ASP A 63 -12.19 -8.77 7.58
CA ASP A 63 -12.87 -8.44 8.83
C ASP A 63 -13.59 -7.08 8.76
N ARG A 64 -12.95 -6.04 8.23
CA ARG A 64 -13.56 -4.71 8.08
C ARG A 64 -14.73 -4.72 7.09
N CYS A 65 -14.58 -5.38 5.96
CA CYS A 65 -15.61 -5.44 4.92
C CYS A 65 -16.81 -6.30 5.35
N LYS A 66 -16.59 -7.42 6.05
CA LYS A 66 -17.66 -8.21 6.67
C LYS A 66 -18.47 -7.40 7.68
N LYS A 67 -17.81 -6.58 8.51
CA LYS A 67 -18.50 -5.65 9.44
C LYS A 67 -19.38 -4.63 8.71
N LYS A 68 -18.99 -4.24 7.50
CA LYS A 68 -19.78 -3.38 6.59
C LYS A 68 -20.80 -4.14 5.75
N LYS A 69 -20.95 -5.46 5.95
CA LYS A 69 -21.88 -6.33 5.22
C LYS A 69 -21.68 -6.31 3.69
N LEU A 70 -20.44 -6.10 3.25
CA LEU A 70 -20.08 -6.24 1.83
C LEU A 70 -20.20 -7.70 1.41
N ASN A 71 -20.57 -7.91 0.14
CA ASN A 71 -20.67 -9.24 -0.42
C ASN A 71 -19.26 -9.84 -0.66
N TYR A 72 -19.21 -11.12 -1.03
CA TYR A 72 -17.95 -11.81 -1.25
C TYR A 72 -17.12 -11.20 -2.40
N GLU A 73 -17.77 -10.82 -3.50
CA GLU A 73 -17.13 -10.26 -4.69
C GLU A 73 -16.48 -8.90 -4.38
N ASP A 74 -17.18 -8.03 -3.65
CA ASP A 74 -16.68 -6.74 -3.20
C ASP A 74 -15.49 -6.91 -2.23
N ILE A 75 -15.54 -7.92 -1.36
CA ILE A 75 -14.43 -8.23 -0.45
C ILE A 75 -13.21 -8.69 -1.26
N GLU A 76 -13.40 -9.55 -2.24
CA GLU A 76 -12.31 -10.04 -3.10
C GLU A 76 -11.69 -8.90 -3.92
N ALA A 77 -12.52 -8.06 -4.55
CA ALA A 77 -12.07 -6.88 -5.29
C ALA A 77 -11.28 -5.91 -4.40
N ALA A 78 -11.72 -5.68 -3.16
CA ALA A 78 -10.98 -4.84 -2.21
C ALA A 78 -9.62 -5.43 -1.83
N VAL A 79 -9.53 -6.76 -1.66
CA VAL A 79 -8.26 -7.45 -1.36
C VAL A 79 -7.32 -7.40 -2.56
N GLU A 80 -7.83 -7.64 -3.77
CA GLU A 80 -7.05 -7.54 -5.00
C GLU A 80 -6.49 -6.13 -5.20
N TYR A 81 -7.34 -5.11 -5.06
CA TYR A 81 -6.92 -3.72 -5.14
C TYR A 81 -5.84 -3.39 -4.10
N ALA A 82 -5.97 -3.89 -2.87
CA ALA A 82 -4.97 -3.68 -1.83
C ALA A 82 -3.61 -4.30 -2.16
N PHE A 83 -3.61 -5.47 -2.82
CA PHE A 83 -2.39 -6.11 -3.28
C PHE A 83 -1.74 -5.36 -4.43
N GLN A 84 -2.51 -4.92 -5.41
CA GLN A 84 -2.00 -4.07 -6.49
C GLN A 84 -1.41 -2.75 -5.94
N PHE A 85 -2.09 -2.14 -4.96
CA PHE A 85 -1.62 -0.93 -4.30
C PHE A 85 -0.31 -1.17 -3.54
N LEU A 86 -0.20 -2.28 -2.80
CA LEU A 86 1.03 -2.66 -2.10
C LEU A 86 2.18 -2.93 -3.08
N ASP A 87 1.94 -3.67 -4.15
CA ASP A 87 2.95 -3.99 -5.16
C ASP A 87 3.46 -2.71 -5.83
N ALA A 88 2.56 -1.79 -6.21
CA ALA A 88 2.93 -0.47 -6.74
C ALA A 88 3.75 0.36 -5.74
N ALA A 89 3.43 0.30 -4.44
CA ALA A 89 4.21 0.99 -3.42
C ALA A 89 5.62 0.40 -3.28
N VAL A 90 5.77 -0.93 -3.34
CA VAL A 90 7.08 -1.61 -3.31
C VAL A 90 7.92 -1.22 -4.53
N GLU A 91 7.31 -1.22 -5.73
CA GLU A 91 7.96 -0.78 -6.96
C GLU A 91 8.42 0.68 -6.87
N ALA A 92 7.57 1.58 -6.35
CA ALA A 92 7.91 2.98 -6.16
C ALA A 92 9.10 3.18 -5.21
N VAL A 93 9.17 2.41 -4.12
CA VAL A 93 10.33 2.43 -3.21
C VAL A 93 11.60 1.95 -3.92
N GLY A 94 11.51 0.88 -4.72
CA GLY A 94 12.65 0.39 -5.50
C GLY A 94 13.13 1.34 -6.59
N ALA A 95 12.23 2.16 -7.15
CA ALA A 95 12.54 3.20 -8.13
C ALA A 95 13.10 4.49 -7.52
N TYR A 96 12.97 4.69 -6.20
CA TYR A 96 13.50 5.88 -5.52
C TYR A 96 15.05 5.82 -5.42
N PRO A 97 15.78 6.81 -5.95
CA PRO A 97 17.25 6.78 -5.96
C PRO A 97 17.91 6.90 -4.57
N GLY A 98 17.12 7.11 -3.51
CA GLY A 98 17.58 7.26 -2.12
C GLY A 98 17.78 5.97 -1.34
N SER A 99 17.40 4.80 -1.89
CA SER A 99 17.53 3.49 -1.21
C SER A 99 18.68 2.63 -1.73
N LYS A 100 19.77 3.25 -2.22
CA LYS A 100 21.07 2.58 -2.12
C LYS A 100 21.46 2.57 -0.64
N SER A 101 20.93 1.58 0.06
CA SER A 101 21.46 1.10 1.33
C SER A 101 22.95 0.85 1.15
N GLY A 102 23.69 1.73 1.78
CA GLY A 102 25.11 1.94 1.62
C GLY A 102 25.39 3.32 2.16
N CYS A 103 25.15 3.51 3.45
CA CYS A 103 25.74 4.61 4.19
C CYS A 103 27.26 4.51 3.97
N GLU A 104 27.78 5.19 2.93
CA GLU A 104 29.21 5.18 2.57
C GLU A 104 30.06 5.57 3.78
N THR A 105 29.51 6.42 4.64
CA THR A 105 30.05 6.80 5.94
C THR A 105 30.25 5.60 6.86
N SER A 106 29.26 4.73 7.05
CA SER A 106 29.42 3.52 7.88
C SER A 106 30.44 2.55 7.28
N ARG A 107 30.45 2.39 5.94
CA ARG A 107 31.42 1.51 5.25
C ARG A 107 32.85 2.05 5.32
N ARG A 108 33.02 3.37 5.21
CA ARG A 108 34.32 4.05 5.38
C ARG A 108 34.83 3.94 6.80
N LEU A 109 33.98 4.13 7.80
CA LEU A 109 34.38 3.99 9.21
C LEU A 109 34.82 2.56 9.53
N LEU A 110 34.12 1.54 9.04
CA LEU A 110 34.52 0.13 9.19
C LEU A 110 35.84 -0.18 8.48
N LEU A 111 36.06 0.34 7.26
CA LEU A 111 37.33 0.16 6.54
C LEU A 111 38.51 0.89 7.21
N MET A 112 38.27 2.05 7.83
CA MET A 112 39.30 2.77 8.59
C MET A 112 39.62 2.11 9.93
N ALA A 113 38.65 1.45 10.56
CA ALA A 113 38.88 0.65 11.76
C ALA A 113 39.69 -0.62 11.47
N ALA A 114 39.43 -1.28 10.33
CA ALA A 114 40.12 -2.50 9.91
C ALA A 114 41.55 -2.29 9.40
N SER A 115 41.96 -1.05 9.09
CA SER A 115 43.31 -0.70 8.59
C SER A 115 44.26 -0.23 9.68
N ARG A 116 43.86 -0.31 10.96
CA ARG A 116 44.66 0.05 12.14
C ARG A 116 45.12 -1.16 12.98
N SER A 117 44.94 -2.38 12.48
CA SER A 117 45.48 -3.61 13.08
C SER A 117 46.73 -4.08 12.35
#